data_AF-A0A0S3TEB3-F1
#
_entry.id   AF-A0A0S3TEB3-F1
#
_cell.length_a   1.000
_cell.length_b   1.000
_cell.length_c   1.000
_cell.angle_alpha   90.00
_cell.angle_beta   90.00
_cell.angle_gamma   90.00
#
_symmetry.space_group_name_H-M   'P 1'
#
loop_
_entity.id
_entity.type
_entity.pdbx_description
1 polymer ?
#
loop_
_entity_poly.entity_id
_entity_poly.type
_entity_poly.pdbx_seq_one_letter_code
_entity_poly.pdbx_strand_id
1 'polypeptide(L)'
;MHTEKNFFDNVFNTVMNVIGKTKDNEKARKDLPLYCGRKDLELKAQGNGRLFKPKANYTMSKDEARIVCGWIKELRMPDGYASNLSRCANVQNGTIQGLKSHDCHVFMETFIPLAFSCLPMHVLNPLIEISNFFKDLCCTTLK
;
A
#
# COMPACT_ATOMS: atom_id res chain seq x y z
N MET A 1 -16.10 8.74 2.45
CA MET A 1 -15.32 8.39 3.67
C MET A 1 -15.12 6.89 3.95
N HIS A 2 -16.14 6.04 4.19
CA HIS A 2 -15.89 4.60 4.47
C HIS A 2 -15.35 3.84 3.25
N THR A 3 -15.89 4.11 2.05
CA THR A 3 -15.43 3.50 0.79
C THR A 3 -13.98 3.86 0.47
N GLU A 4 -13.64 5.15 0.56
CA GLU A 4 -12.27 5.66 0.42
C GLU A 4 -11.29 5.02 1.40
N LYS A 5 -11.67 4.91 2.68
CA LYS A 5 -10.84 4.23 3.66
C LYS A 5 -10.61 2.77 3.30
N ASN A 6 -11.65 2.05 2.89
CA ASN A 6 -11.51 0.65 2.46
C ASN A 6 -10.61 0.51 1.23
N PHE A 7 -10.73 1.43 0.27
CA PHE A 7 -9.88 1.47 -0.91
C PHE A 7 -8.42 1.72 -0.53
N PHE A 8 -8.16 2.76 0.28
CA PHE A 8 -6.84 3.05 0.82
C PHE A 8 -6.26 1.84 1.54
N ASP A 9 -6.99 1.26 2.50
CA ASP A 9 -6.53 0.14 3.30
C ASP A 9 -6.21 -1.06 2.39
N ASN A 10 -6.98 -1.32 1.34
CA ASN A 10 -6.69 -2.40 0.40
C ASN A 10 -5.39 -2.17 -0.37
N VAL A 11 -5.18 -0.98 -0.94
CA VAL A 11 -3.97 -0.62 -1.69
C VAL A 11 -2.76 -0.63 -0.76
N PHE A 12 -2.86 0.12 0.34
CA PHE A 12 -1.78 0.32 1.30
C PHE A 12 -1.31 -0.98 1.94
N ASN A 13 -2.24 -1.81 2.45
CA ASN A 13 -1.86 -3.08 3.08
C ASN A 13 -1.31 -4.10 2.08
N THR A 14 -1.71 -4.01 0.81
CA THR A 14 -1.15 -4.87 -0.24
C THR A 14 0.28 -4.47 -0.56
N VAL A 15 0.54 -3.18 -0.80
CA VAL A 15 1.88 -2.65 -1.10
C VAL A 15 2.84 -2.87 0.07
N MET A 16 2.42 -2.54 1.29
CA MET A 16 3.23 -2.74 2.51
C MET A 16 3.31 -4.20 2.95
N ASN A 17 2.66 -5.12 2.24
CA ASN A 17 2.62 -6.56 2.53
C ASN A 17 2.23 -6.88 3.99
N VAL A 18 1.20 -6.21 4.51
CA VAL A 18 0.78 -6.36 5.90
C VAL A 18 0.10 -7.71 6.09
N ILE A 19 0.68 -8.55 6.95
CA ILE A 19 0.19 -9.90 7.25
C ILE A 19 -1.26 -9.83 7.74
N GLY A 20 -2.12 -10.67 7.15
CA GLY A 20 -3.56 -10.73 7.47
C GLY A 20 -4.41 -9.62 6.85
N LYS A 21 -3.82 -8.61 6.21
CA LYS A 21 -4.55 -7.49 5.57
C LYS A 21 -4.28 -7.32 4.09
N THR A 22 -3.15 -7.84 3.58
CA THR A 22 -2.83 -7.81 2.15
C THR A 22 -3.89 -8.54 1.31
N LYS A 23 -4.24 -7.99 0.14
CA LYS A 23 -5.08 -8.68 -0.85
C LYS A 23 -4.30 -9.71 -1.66
N ASP A 24 -2.98 -9.67 -1.59
CA ASP A 24 -2.10 -10.69 -2.15
C ASP A 24 -1.95 -11.89 -1.20
N ASN A 25 -3.01 -12.69 -1.07
CA ASN A 25 -3.04 -13.88 -0.23
C ASN A 25 -2.94 -15.18 -1.06
N GLU A 26 -2.76 -16.32 -0.40
CA GLU A 26 -2.60 -17.62 -1.08
C GLU A 26 -3.81 -18.02 -1.93
N LYS A 27 -5.03 -17.62 -1.55
CA LYS A 27 -6.23 -17.91 -2.35
C LYS A 27 -6.17 -17.14 -3.67
N ALA A 28 -5.91 -15.83 -3.60
CA ALA A 28 -5.71 -15.01 -4.79
C ALA A 28 -4.59 -15.57 -5.69
N ARG A 29 -3.52 -16.11 -5.09
CA ARG A 29 -2.40 -16.74 -5.82
C ARG A 29 -2.76 -18.07 -6.49
N LYS A 30 -3.74 -18.82 -5.95
CA LYS A 30 -4.29 -20.04 -6.58
C LYS A 30 -5.23 -19.72 -7.74
N ASP A 31 -5.83 -18.53 -7.74
CA ASP A 31 -6.72 -18.07 -8.82
C ASP A 31 -5.93 -17.57 -10.05
N LEU A 32 -4.68 -17.13 -9.87
CA LEU A 32 -3.83 -16.63 -10.95
C LEU A 32 -3.66 -17.56 -12.16
N PRO A 33 -3.35 -18.86 -12.03
CA PRO A 33 -3.22 -19.77 -13.18
C PRO A 33 -4.57 -20.04 -13.86
N LEU A 34 -5.69 -19.82 -13.17
CA LEU A 34 -7.03 -20.04 -13.71
C LEU A 34 -7.52 -18.83 -14.53
N TYR A 35 -7.23 -17.61 -14.07
CA TYR A 35 -7.87 -16.41 -14.62
C TYR A 35 -6.92 -15.29 -15.09
N CYS A 36 -5.66 -15.25 -14.64
CA CYS A 36 -4.82 -14.06 -14.81
C CYS A 36 -3.52 -14.29 -15.59
N GLY A 37 -3.04 -15.53 -15.72
CA GLY A 37 -1.85 -15.86 -16.53
C GLY A 37 -0.54 -15.20 -16.05
N ARG A 38 -0.45 -14.84 -14.76
CA ARG A 38 0.72 -14.17 -14.15
C ARG A 38 1.67 -15.20 -13.53
N LYS A 39 2.41 -15.92 -14.38
CA LYS A 39 3.29 -17.03 -13.96
C LYS A 39 4.36 -16.65 -12.94
N ASP A 40 4.84 -15.42 -12.99
CA ASP A 40 5.81 -14.85 -12.04
C ASP A 40 5.25 -14.76 -10.60
N LEU A 41 3.92 -14.64 -10.49
CA LEU A 41 3.20 -14.54 -9.24
C LEU A 41 2.54 -15.85 -8.80
N GLU A 42 2.59 -16.93 -9.56
CA GLU A 42 2.00 -18.21 -9.14
C GLU A 42 2.70 -18.80 -7.90
N LEU A 43 1.97 -19.61 -7.12
CA LEU A 43 2.58 -20.40 -6.05
C LEU A 43 3.55 -21.41 -6.66
N LYS A 44 4.75 -21.51 -6.08
CA LYS A 44 5.80 -22.39 -6.57
C LYS A 44 6.04 -23.53 -5.59
N ALA A 45 6.28 -24.73 -6.10
CA ALA A 45 6.66 -25.87 -5.27
C ALA A 45 8.12 -25.74 -4.82
N GLN A 46 8.38 -25.99 -3.54
CA GLN A 46 9.73 -26.20 -3.00
C GLN A 46 10.10 -27.69 -3.14
N GLY A 47 11.38 -28.01 -3.00
CA GLY A 47 11.89 -29.40 -3.10
C GLY A 47 11.29 -30.38 -2.09
N ASN A 48 10.66 -29.89 -1.01
CA ASN A 48 9.95 -30.70 -0.02
C ASN A 48 8.43 -30.84 -0.29
N GLY A 49 7.96 -30.41 -1.47
CA GLY A 49 6.54 -30.44 -1.86
C GLY A 49 5.69 -29.32 -1.25
N ARG A 50 6.23 -28.47 -0.36
CA ARG A 50 5.49 -27.31 0.17
C ARG A 50 5.42 -26.21 -0.88
N LEU A 51 4.28 -25.53 -0.95
CA LEU A 51 4.11 -24.36 -1.80
C LEU A 51 4.68 -23.12 -1.11
N PHE A 52 5.36 -22.27 -1.88
CA PHE A 52 5.80 -20.95 -1.43
C PHE A 52 5.22 -19.86 -2.33
N LYS A 53 4.88 -18.72 -1.71
CA LYS A 53 4.41 -17.52 -2.41
C LYS A 53 5.61 -16.63 -2.77
N PRO A 54 5.98 -16.46 -4.05
CA PRO A 54 7.07 -15.55 -4.41
C PRO A 54 6.68 -14.09 -4.11
N LYS A 55 7.65 -13.27 -3.68
CA LYS A 55 7.46 -11.82 -3.45
C LYS A 55 6.96 -11.18 -4.75
N ALA A 56 5.89 -10.39 -4.66
CA ALA A 56 5.40 -9.64 -5.81
C ALA A 56 6.23 -8.37 -6.01
N ASN A 57 6.44 -7.94 -7.26
CA ASN A 57 7.13 -6.69 -7.57
C ASN A 57 6.41 -5.43 -7.06
N TYR A 58 5.12 -5.54 -6.74
CA TYR A 58 4.30 -4.48 -6.14
C TYR A 58 4.24 -4.51 -4.62
N THR A 59 5.00 -5.42 -3.98
CA THR A 59 5.06 -5.54 -2.51
C THR A 59 6.42 -5.09 -2.00
N MET A 60 6.40 -4.38 -0.88
CA MET A 60 7.61 -4.00 -0.15
C MET A 60 8.15 -5.18 0.66
N SER A 61 9.47 -5.25 0.76
CA SER A 61 10.16 -6.02 1.78
C SER A 61 9.93 -5.39 3.15
N LYS A 62 10.29 -6.14 4.19
CA LYS A 62 10.20 -5.64 5.56
C LYS A 62 11.02 -4.35 5.72
N ASP A 63 12.23 -4.30 5.16
CA ASP A 63 13.11 -3.14 5.31
C ASP A 63 12.60 -1.91 4.55
N GLU A 64 12.08 -2.10 3.33
CA GLU A 64 11.38 -1.02 2.60
C GLU A 64 10.18 -0.49 3.41
N ALA A 65 9.38 -1.37 4.00
CA ALA A 65 8.26 -0.96 4.86
C ALA A 65 8.72 -0.20 6.13
N ARG A 66 9.89 -0.53 6.69
CA ARG A 66 10.47 0.22 7.81
C ARG A 66 10.90 1.62 7.40
N ILE A 67 11.45 1.79 6.20
CA ILE A 67 11.82 3.10 5.66
C ILE A 67 10.57 3.98 5.56
N VAL A 68 9.48 3.45 5.00
CA VAL A 68 8.19 4.18 4.93
C VAL A 68 7.67 4.56 6.32
N CYS A 69 7.71 3.62 7.28
CA CYS A 69 7.27 3.90 8.65
C CYS A 69 8.15 4.96 9.34
N GLY A 70 9.47 4.95 9.08
CA GLY A 70 10.40 5.96 9.58
C GLY A 70 10.11 7.34 8.99
N TRP A 71 9.89 7.41 7.67
CA TRP A 71 9.47 8.64 7.01
C TRP A 71 8.17 9.21 7.62
N ILE A 72 7.18 8.37 7.91
CA ILE A 72 5.91 8.78 8.53
C ILE A 72 6.09 9.23 9.98
N LYS A 73 7.05 8.68 10.72
CA LYS A 73 7.40 9.16 12.08
C LYS A 73 7.93 10.59 12.07
N GLU A 74 8.73 10.93 11.07
CA GLU A 74 9.35 12.24 10.94
C GLU A 74 8.44 13.25 10.22
N LEU A 75 7.38 12.80 9.58
CA LEU A 75 6.44 13.68 8.88
C LEU A 75 5.82 14.69 9.87
N ARG A 76 5.86 15.97 9.50
CA ARG A 76 5.22 17.08 10.21
C ARG A 76 4.31 17.80 9.23
N MET A 77 3.08 18.05 9.65
CA MET A 77 2.06 18.69 8.82
C MET A 77 1.62 20.00 9.46
N PRO A 78 1.15 20.98 8.66
CA PRO A 78 0.46 22.15 9.19
C PRO A 78 -0.73 21.73 10.05
N ASP A 79 -1.07 22.58 11.02
CA ASP A 79 -2.22 22.34 11.87
C ASP A 79 -3.51 22.24 11.05
N GLY A 80 -4.38 21.32 11.42
CA GLY A 80 -5.62 21.01 10.70
C GLY A 80 -5.48 20.22 9.38
N TYR A 81 -4.27 19.97 8.86
CA TYR A 81 -4.11 19.24 7.60
C TYR A 81 -4.34 17.72 7.76
N ALA A 82 -3.66 17.10 8.72
CA ALA A 82 -3.81 15.68 9.07
C ALA A 82 -3.63 15.48 10.57
N SER A 83 -4.02 14.32 11.10
CA SER A 83 -3.71 14.01 12.49
C SER A 83 -2.21 13.70 12.67
N ASN A 84 -1.75 13.53 13.91
CA ASN A 84 -0.36 13.18 14.18
C ASN A 84 -0.04 11.73 13.73
N LEU A 85 0.31 11.58 12.44
CA LEU A 85 0.59 10.30 11.78
C LEU A 85 1.76 9.53 12.41
N SER A 86 2.67 10.22 13.10
CA SER A 86 3.79 9.58 13.80
C SER A 86 3.30 8.54 14.81
N ARG A 87 2.13 8.75 15.43
CA ARG A 87 1.55 7.80 16.40
C ARG A 87 1.07 6.51 15.74
N CYS A 88 0.79 6.54 14.45
CA CYS A 88 0.26 5.41 13.70
C CYS A 88 1.35 4.45 13.21
N ALA A 89 2.59 4.90 13.08
CA ALA A 89 3.68 4.10 12.53
C ALA A 89 4.44 3.29 13.60
N ASN A 90 4.76 2.04 13.28
CA ASN A 90 5.65 1.16 14.03
C ASN A 90 6.82 0.73 13.15
N VAL A 91 7.98 1.37 13.34
CA VAL A 91 9.20 1.14 12.54
C VAL A 91 9.78 -0.26 12.77
N GLN A 92 9.73 -0.81 13.98
CA GLN A 92 10.29 -2.14 14.25
C GLN A 92 9.56 -3.23 13.45
N ASN A 93 8.23 -3.12 13.41
CA ASN A 93 7.35 -4.06 12.73
C ASN A 93 7.12 -3.72 11.26
N GLY A 94 7.42 -2.50 10.81
CA GLY A 94 7.13 -2.03 9.45
C GLY A 94 5.63 -1.90 9.19
N THR A 95 4.85 -1.54 10.21
CA THR A 95 3.39 -1.50 10.12
C THR A 95 2.84 -0.13 10.50
N ILE A 96 1.65 0.17 9.95
CA ILE A 96 0.89 1.37 10.31
C ILE A 96 -0.50 0.96 10.78
N GLN A 97 -0.95 1.53 11.88
CA GLN A 97 -2.22 1.23 12.51
C GLN A 97 -2.86 2.49 13.08
N GLY A 98 -4.19 2.51 13.17
CA GLY A 98 -4.92 3.63 13.80
C GLY A 98 -5.05 4.88 12.93
N LEU A 99 -4.81 4.80 11.62
CA LEU A 99 -5.15 5.88 10.69
C LEU A 99 -6.66 6.11 10.69
N LYS A 100 -7.08 7.36 10.90
CA LYS A 100 -8.47 7.77 10.74
C LYS A 100 -8.78 7.93 9.26
N SER A 101 -10.07 7.95 8.92
CA SER A 101 -10.48 8.08 7.52
C SER A 101 -9.96 9.37 6.86
N HIS A 102 -9.87 10.48 7.61
CA HIS A 102 -9.26 11.73 7.15
C HIS A 102 -7.77 11.55 6.81
N ASP A 103 -7.03 10.84 7.65
CA ASP A 103 -5.61 10.56 7.40
C ASP A 103 -5.43 9.70 6.13
N CYS A 104 -6.28 8.67 5.96
CA CYS A 104 -6.28 7.83 4.76
C CYS A 104 -6.57 8.65 3.49
N HIS A 105 -7.51 9.59 3.58
CA HIS A 105 -7.88 10.48 2.49
C HIS A 105 -6.70 11.36 2.06
N VAL A 106 -6.09 12.08 3.01
CA VAL A 106 -4.87 12.88 2.76
C VAL A 106 -3.74 12.03 2.17
N PHE A 107 -3.58 10.80 2.67
CA PHE A 107 -2.54 9.89 2.17
C PHE A 107 -2.76 9.52 0.71
N MET A 108 -4.01 9.23 0.31
CA MET A 108 -4.33 8.92 -1.08
C MET A 108 -4.07 10.11 -2.00
N GLU A 109 -4.46 11.32 -1.62
CA GLU A 109 -4.33 12.50 -2.48
C GLU A 109 -2.90 13.02 -2.62
N THR A 110 -2.05 12.77 -1.61
CA THR A 110 -0.74 13.44 -1.52
C THR A 110 0.43 12.50 -1.34
N PHE A 111 0.29 11.45 -0.52
CA PHE A 111 1.45 10.73 0.01
C PHE A 111 1.75 9.41 -0.67
N ILE A 112 0.79 8.78 -1.36
CA ILE A 112 1.01 7.53 -2.09
C ILE A 112 2.27 7.59 -2.99
N PRO A 113 2.47 8.64 -3.84
CA PRO A 113 3.64 8.73 -4.71
C PRO A 113 4.97 8.73 -3.95
N LEU A 114 5.02 9.45 -2.83
CA LEU A 114 6.24 9.62 -2.05
C LEU A 114 6.53 8.38 -1.18
N ALA A 115 5.50 7.88 -0.51
CA ALA A 115 5.57 6.71 0.36
C ALA A 115 6.04 5.46 -0.41
N PHE A 116 5.64 5.33 -1.67
CA PHE A 116 5.92 4.14 -2.48
C PHE A 116 6.94 4.38 -3.60
N SER A 117 7.73 5.45 -3.50
CA SER A 117 8.74 5.85 -4.49
C SER A 117 9.84 4.80 -4.77
N CYS A 118 10.04 3.82 -3.88
CA CYS A 118 10.98 2.72 -4.11
C CYS A 118 10.44 1.60 -5.00
N LEU A 119 9.15 1.62 -5.34
CA LEU A 119 8.55 0.63 -6.24
C LEU A 119 9.01 0.85 -7.69
N PRO A 120 9.04 -0.21 -8.51
CA PRO A 120 9.27 -0.07 -9.95
C PRO A 120 8.26 0.90 -10.59
N MET A 121 8.71 1.70 -11.56
CA MET A 121 7.87 2.73 -12.20
C MET A 121 6.58 2.18 -12.81
N HIS A 122 6.60 0.96 -13.36
CA HIS A 122 5.39 0.33 -13.91
C HIS A 122 4.34 -0.04 -12.85
N VAL A 123 4.74 -0.14 -11.58
CA VAL A 123 3.84 -0.31 -10.42
C VAL A 123 3.47 1.04 -9.83
N LEU A 124 4.44 1.96 -9.73
CA LEU A 124 4.23 3.27 -9.10
C LEU A 124 3.30 4.17 -9.93
N ASN A 125 3.41 4.16 -11.26
CA ASN A 125 2.59 5.00 -12.13
C ASN A 125 1.09 4.84 -11.90
N PRO A 126 0.51 3.62 -11.88
CA PRO A 126 -0.90 3.43 -11.52
C PRO A 126 -1.28 4.00 -10.14
N LEU A 127 -0.38 3.93 -9.15
CA LEU A 127 -0.62 4.48 -7.82
C LEU A 127 -0.61 6.01 -7.83
N ILE A 128 0.26 6.61 -8.65
CA ILE A 128 0.27 8.06 -8.90
C ILE A 128 -1.03 8.50 -9.57
N GLU A 129 -1.49 7.79 -10.60
CA GLU A 129 -2.75 8.11 -11.29
C GLU A 129 -3.96 8.01 -10.35
N ILE A 130 -3.98 7.01 -9.47
CA ILE A 130 -4.99 6.91 -8.40
C ILE A 130 -4.93 8.13 -7.48
N SER A 131 -3.72 8.55 -7.10
CA SER A 131 -3.52 9.72 -6.23
C SER A 131 -4.05 11.00 -6.88
N ASN A 132 -3.71 11.21 -8.16
CA ASN A 132 -4.20 12.34 -8.97
C ASN A 132 -5.72 12.29 -9.12
N PHE A 133 -6.30 11.12 -9.41
CA PHE A 133 -7.74 10.94 -9.54
C PHE A 133 -8.48 11.38 -8.27
N PHE A 134 -8.05 10.94 -7.08
CA PHE A 134 -8.69 11.34 -5.83
C PHE A 134 -8.50 12.83 -5.55
N LYS A 135 -7.31 13.36 -5.84
CA LYS A 135 -7.03 14.79 -5.70
C LYS A 135 -7.94 15.63 -6.59
N ASP A 136 -8.13 15.25 -7.85
CA ASP A 136 -9.01 15.96 -8.78
C ASP A 136 -10.49 15.81 -8.40
N LEU A 137 -10.90 14.62 -7.94
CA LEU A 137 -12.27 14.37 -7.47
C LEU A 137 -12.66 15.27 -6.29
N CYS A 138 -11.69 15.60 -5.43
CA CYS A 138 -11.89 16.39 -4.22
C CYS A 138 -11.48 17.86 -4.37
N CYS A 139 -11.03 18.27 -5.56
CA CYS A 139 -10.83 19.68 -5.88
C CYS A 139 -12.17 20.43 -5.84
N THR A 140 -12.16 21.63 -5.24
CA THR A 140 -13.33 22.54 -5.21
C THR A 140 -13.59 23.23 -6.54
N THR A 141 -12.69 23.07 -7.51
CA THR A 141 -12.77 23.64 -8.85
C THR A 141 -12.36 22.58 -9.87
N LEU A 142 -13.19 22.38 -10.90
CA LEU A 142 -12.81 21.57 -12.07
C LEU A 142 -11.79 22.37 -12.88
N LYS A 143 -10.66 21.75 -13.19
CA LYS A 143 -9.65 22.33 -14.08
C LYS A 143 -9.99 22.06 -15.54
#